data_AF-A0A1G1WA16-F1
#
_entry.id   AF-A0A1G1WA16-F1
#
_cell.length_a   1.000
_cell.length_b   1.000
_cell.length_c   1.000
_cell.angle_alpha   90.00
_cell.angle_beta   90.00
_cell.angle_gamma   90.00
#
_symmetry.space_group_name_H-M   'P 1'
#
loop_
_entity.id
_entity.type
_entity.pdbx_description
1 polymer ?
#
loop_
_entity_poly.entity_id
_entity_poly.type
_entity_poly.pdbx_seq_one_letter_code
_entity_poly.pdbx_strand_id
1 'polypeptide(L)'
;MKKLSLIKTIDELALPVILIVAARYLGIFISAFLTPVKYSFSTNYDLLSAPFVKFVENTDLFAANSFSWLITSLLVAFISGFVAFRNLYLHEDWLHPKQARHIYKQRLDHFIINANEAFHQGISWFIIAVLILALSIAEFISGALSTLAFGFTISVSTVLIFLFWRSLQREIRLDRKEK
;
A
#
# COMPACT_ATOMS: atom_id res chain seq x y z
N MET A 1 -0.34 -27.42 1.76
CA MET A 1 0.04 -26.54 2.89
C MET A 1 1.12 -25.59 2.42
N LYS A 2 0.72 -24.38 2.02
CA LYS A 2 1.69 -23.32 1.71
C LYS A 2 2.48 -23.03 2.98
N LYS A 3 3.79 -23.27 2.97
CA LYS A 3 4.64 -22.96 4.12
C LYS A 3 4.85 -21.46 4.13
N LEU A 4 4.41 -20.79 5.21
CA LEU A 4 4.76 -19.41 5.48
C LEU A 4 6.29 -19.30 5.53
N SER A 5 6.90 -18.81 4.46
CA SER A 5 8.31 -18.44 4.44
C SER A 5 8.45 -16.99 4.89
N LEU A 6 8.98 -16.78 6.10
CA LEU A 6 9.28 -15.44 6.61
C LEU A 6 10.20 -14.67 5.66
N ILE A 7 11.20 -15.35 5.10
CA ILE A 7 12.14 -14.76 4.15
C ILE A 7 11.40 -14.23 2.92
N LYS A 8 10.46 -15.01 2.37
CA LYS A 8 9.67 -14.59 1.21
C LYS A 8 8.73 -13.44 1.54
N THR A 9 8.07 -13.46 2.71
CA THR A 9 7.22 -12.34 3.12
C THR A 9 8.02 -11.05 3.28
N ILE A 10 9.24 -11.11 3.83
CA ILE A 10 10.13 -9.95 3.97
C ILE A 10 10.55 -9.42 2.59
N ASP A 11 10.87 -10.30 1.65
CA ASP A 11 11.20 -9.92 0.27
C ASP A 11 10.01 -9.19 -0.40
N GLU A 12 8.81 -9.75 -0.28
CA GLU A 12 7.58 -9.12 -0.78
C GLU A 12 7.19 -7.84 -0.04
N LEU A 13 7.70 -7.60 1.17
CA LEU A 13 7.48 -6.37 1.93
C LEU A 13 8.41 -5.23 1.48
N ALA A 14 9.58 -5.56 0.91
CA ALA A 14 10.57 -4.56 0.53
C ALA A 14 10.00 -3.53 -0.47
N LEU A 15 9.34 -4.02 -1.53
CA LEU A 15 8.75 -3.17 -2.55
C LEU A 15 7.65 -2.23 -1.97
N PRO A 16 6.62 -2.73 -1.26
CA PRO A 16 5.64 -1.88 -0.60
C PRO A 16 6.25 -0.81 0.32
N VAL A 17 7.23 -1.18 1.15
CA VAL A 17 7.87 -0.23 2.09
C VAL A 17 8.58 0.87 1.32
N ILE A 18 9.39 0.52 0.32
CA ILE A 18 10.11 1.49 -0.52
C ILE A 18 9.11 2.44 -1.19
N LEU A 19 8.02 1.90 -1.74
CA LEU A 19 6.99 2.69 -2.42
C LEU A 19 6.31 3.68 -1.48
N ILE A 20 5.97 3.30 -0.25
CA ILE A 20 5.35 4.20 0.72
C ILE A 20 6.30 5.34 1.09
N VAL A 21 7.55 5.00 1.41
CA VAL A 21 8.56 6.01 1.77
C VAL A 21 8.77 6.96 0.61
N ALA A 22 8.98 6.44 -0.61
CA ALA A 22 9.14 7.26 -1.81
C ALA A 22 7.91 8.14 -2.06
N ALA A 23 6.70 7.60 -1.92
CA ALA A 23 5.46 8.36 -2.08
C ALA A 23 5.34 9.49 -1.05
N ARG A 24 5.76 9.26 0.21
CA ARG A 24 5.72 10.28 1.26
C ARG A 24 6.62 11.47 0.91
N TYR A 25 7.87 11.20 0.51
CA TYR A 25 8.79 12.26 0.07
C TYR A 25 8.31 12.95 -1.20
N LEU A 26 7.85 12.19 -2.20
CA LEU A 26 7.32 12.74 -3.45
C LEU A 26 6.15 13.69 -3.18
N GLY A 27 5.23 13.30 -2.29
CA GLY A 27 4.12 14.16 -1.91
C GLY A 27 4.54 15.44 -1.19
N ILE A 28 5.60 15.40 -0.37
CA ILE A 28 6.20 16.60 0.24
C ILE A 28 6.80 17.50 -0.84
N PHE A 29 7.59 16.95 -1.77
CA PHE A 29 8.19 17.75 -2.84
C PHE A 29 7.14 18.37 -3.77
N ILE A 30 6.08 17.62 -4.11
CA ILE A 30 4.94 18.17 -4.87
C ILE A 30 4.27 19.30 -4.07
N SER A 31 4.06 19.12 -2.76
CA SER A 31 3.46 20.18 -1.95
C SER A 31 4.30 21.45 -1.93
N ALA A 32 5.63 21.34 -1.89
CA ALA A 32 6.52 22.49 -1.93
C ALA A 32 6.56 23.17 -3.31
N PHE A 33 6.25 22.43 -4.38
CA PHE A 33 6.08 23.02 -5.73
C PHE A 33 4.75 23.76 -5.88
N LEU A 34 3.66 23.24 -5.29
CA LEU A 34 2.31 23.79 -5.44
C LEU A 34 1.98 24.91 -4.43
N THR A 35 2.60 24.86 -3.25
CA THR A 35 2.40 25.81 -2.16
C THR A 35 3.75 26.32 -1.67
N PRO A 36 3.86 27.59 -1.19
CA PRO A 36 5.13 28.20 -0.78
C PRO A 36 5.62 27.68 0.60
N VAL A 37 5.71 26.36 0.74
CA VAL A 37 6.11 25.66 1.96
C VAL A 37 7.61 25.83 2.17
N LYS A 38 8.00 26.35 3.33
CA LYS A 38 9.42 26.54 3.68
C LYS A 38 9.92 25.35 4.49
N TYR A 39 10.84 24.59 3.90
CA TYR A 39 11.51 23.48 4.57
C TYR A 39 13.02 23.58 4.46
N SER A 40 13.70 22.90 5.38
CA SER A 40 15.16 22.74 5.42
C SER A 40 15.50 21.28 5.66
N PHE A 41 16.62 20.82 5.14
CA PHE A 41 17.12 19.50 5.47
C PHE A 41 17.85 19.55 6.81
N SER A 42 17.56 18.61 7.70
CA SER A 42 18.20 18.53 9.01
C SER A 42 18.53 17.08 9.35
N THR A 43 19.65 16.84 10.02
CA THR A 43 19.96 15.52 10.57
C THR A 43 19.17 15.22 11.85
N ASN A 44 18.44 16.20 12.37
CA ASN A 44 17.55 16.01 13.50
C ASN A 44 16.28 15.29 13.01
N TYR A 45 16.07 14.09 13.52
CA TYR A 45 14.87 13.32 13.25
C TYR A 45 13.70 13.93 14.01
N ASP A 46 12.68 14.38 13.28
CA ASP A 46 11.37 14.65 13.85
C ASP A 46 10.42 13.53 13.38
N LEU A 47 9.97 12.71 14.34
CA LEU A 47 9.07 11.58 14.12
C LEU A 47 7.72 12.00 13.52
N LEU A 48 7.33 13.26 13.69
CA LEU A 48 6.08 13.81 13.17
C LEU A 48 6.21 14.32 11.73
N SER A 49 7.43 14.37 11.20
CA SER A 49 7.75 14.81 9.84
C SER A 49 8.34 13.66 9.01
N ALA A 50 8.49 13.86 7.69
CA ALA A 50 9.35 12.95 6.93
C ALA A 50 10.78 13.02 7.47
N PRO A 51 11.50 11.88 7.58
CA PRO A 51 12.86 11.88 8.06
C PRO A 51 13.69 12.92 7.29
N PHE A 52 14.56 13.61 8.01
CA PHE A 52 15.47 14.62 7.45
C PHE A 52 14.83 15.90 6.89
N VAL A 53 13.51 16.11 7.01
CA VAL A 53 12.83 17.33 6.56
C VAL A 53 12.29 18.11 7.76
N LYS A 54 12.79 19.33 7.96
CA LYS A 54 12.32 20.25 9.00
C LYS A 54 11.58 21.42 8.39
N PHE A 55 10.32 21.59 8.78
CA PHE A 55 9.49 22.73 8.37
C PHE A 55 9.73 23.93 9.30
N VAL A 56 9.65 25.14 8.73
CA VAL A 56 9.84 26.39 9.48
C VAL A 56 8.61 26.72 10.32
N GLU A 57 7.41 26.44 9.78
CA GLU A 57 6.13 26.70 10.42
C GLU A 57 5.30 25.41 10.57
N ASN A 58 4.46 25.34 11.62
CA ASN A 58 3.58 24.19 11.83
C ASN A 58 2.47 24.08 10.76
N THR A 59 2.07 25.21 10.19
CA THR A 59 1.14 25.31 9.05
C THR A 59 1.72 24.66 7.79
N ASP A 60 3.00 24.91 7.52
CA ASP A 60 3.77 24.31 6.43
C ASP A 60 3.88 22.79 6.60
N LEU A 61 4.20 22.32 7.82
CA LEU A 61 4.21 20.90 8.15
C LEU A 61 2.84 20.26 7.91
N PHE A 62 1.77 20.86 8.44
CA PHE A 62 0.42 20.33 8.32
C PHE A 62 -0.04 20.20 6.86
N ALA A 63 0.24 21.23 6.05
CA ALA A 63 -0.10 21.24 4.63
C ALA A 63 0.69 20.18 3.86
N ALA A 64 2.02 20.18 3.99
CA ALA A 64 2.89 19.23 3.30
C ALA A 64 2.58 17.78 3.70
N ASN A 65 2.34 17.54 4.99
CA ASN A 65 2.00 16.23 5.50
C ASN A 65 0.65 15.73 4.96
N SER A 66 -0.37 16.59 4.92
CA SER A 66 -1.68 16.26 4.38
C SER A 66 -1.64 15.93 2.89
N PHE A 67 -0.92 16.73 2.09
CA PHE A 67 -0.70 16.45 0.67
C PHE A 67 0.07 15.14 0.48
N SER A 68 1.09 14.92 1.30
CA SER A 68 1.88 13.69 1.27
C SER A 68 1.01 12.44 1.51
N TRP A 69 0.13 12.46 2.50
CA TRP A 69 -0.81 11.36 2.74
C TRP A 69 -1.80 11.12 1.60
N LEU A 70 -2.28 12.17 0.94
CA LEU A 70 -3.16 12.03 -0.23
C LEU A 70 -2.43 11.34 -1.38
N ILE A 71 -1.20 11.78 -1.70
CA ILE A 71 -0.38 11.19 -2.75
C ILE A 71 -0.02 9.73 -2.40
N THR A 72 0.38 9.47 -1.16
CA THR A 72 0.64 8.10 -0.68
C THR A 72 -0.60 7.23 -0.82
N SER A 73 -1.77 7.71 -0.40
CA SER A 73 -3.02 6.94 -0.51
C SER A 73 -3.42 6.66 -1.95
N LEU A 74 -3.22 7.60 -2.87
CA LEU A 74 -3.47 7.39 -4.29
C LEU A 74 -2.54 6.34 -4.90
N LEU A 75 -1.24 6.46 -4.64
CA LEU A 75 -0.24 5.50 -5.14
C LEU A 75 -0.46 4.10 -4.57
N VAL A 76 -0.75 4.00 -3.27
CA VAL A 76 -1.07 2.74 -2.62
C VAL A 76 -2.36 2.18 -3.19
N ALA A 77 -3.43 2.97 -3.33
CA ALA A 77 -4.68 2.52 -3.94
C ALA A 77 -4.47 1.93 -5.34
N PHE A 78 -3.66 2.59 -6.17
CA PHE A 78 -3.40 2.14 -7.52
C PHE A 78 -2.59 0.84 -7.55
N ILE A 79 -1.43 0.81 -6.88
CA ILE A 79 -0.50 -0.34 -6.93
C ILE A 79 -1.08 -1.53 -6.17
N SER A 80 -1.50 -1.33 -4.93
CA SER A 80 -2.05 -2.42 -4.11
C SER A 80 -3.43 -2.85 -4.57
N GLY A 81 -4.24 -1.93 -5.14
CA GLY A 81 -5.50 -2.29 -5.79
C GLY A 81 -5.28 -3.21 -7.00
N PHE A 82 -4.24 -2.95 -7.79
CA PHE A 82 -3.83 -3.86 -8.87
C PHE A 82 -3.36 -5.22 -8.34
N VAL A 83 -2.56 -5.26 -7.28
CA VAL A 83 -2.15 -6.53 -6.65
C VAL A 83 -3.34 -7.29 -6.08
N ALA A 84 -4.26 -6.61 -5.40
CA ALA A 84 -5.49 -7.21 -4.88
C ALA A 84 -6.38 -7.77 -6.00
N PHE A 85 -6.50 -7.03 -7.11
CA PHE A 85 -7.21 -7.50 -8.30
C PHE A 85 -6.57 -8.77 -8.87
N ARG A 86 -5.25 -8.76 -9.06
CA ARG A 86 -4.50 -9.93 -9.56
C ARG A 86 -4.71 -11.14 -8.65
N ASN A 87 -4.57 -10.95 -7.34
CA ASN A 87 -4.76 -12.01 -6.37
C ASN A 87 -6.19 -12.55 -6.37
N LEU A 88 -7.22 -11.73 -6.58
CA LEU A 88 -8.62 -12.17 -6.54
C LEU A 88 -9.11 -12.83 -7.84
N TYR A 89 -8.58 -12.42 -9.00
CA TYR A 89 -9.15 -12.78 -10.30
C TYR A 89 -8.19 -13.46 -11.27
N LEU A 90 -6.88 -13.27 -11.13
CA LEU A 90 -5.86 -13.80 -12.05
C LEU A 90 -4.97 -14.86 -11.40
N HIS A 91 -5.51 -15.57 -10.41
CA HIS A 91 -4.82 -16.63 -9.69
C HIS A 91 -4.94 -17.96 -10.43
N GLU A 92 -3.84 -18.70 -10.56
CA GLU A 92 -3.78 -19.96 -11.32
C GLU A 92 -4.88 -20.96 -10.94
N ASP A 93 -5.04 -21.21 -9.63
CA ASP A 93 -5.95 -22.25 -9.10
C ASP A 93 -7.46 -22.03 -9.37
N TRP A 94 -7.90 -20.82 -9.72
CA TRP A 94 -9.33 -20.56 -9.96
C TRP A 94 -9.62 -19.73 -11.21
N LEU A 95 -8.60 -19.44 -12.01
CA LEU A 95 -8.79 -18.81 -13.31
C LEU A 95 -9.52 -19.78 -14.24
N HIS A 96 -10.66 -19.36 -14.79
CA HIS A 96 -11.43 -20.24 -15.66
C HIS A 96 -10.66 -20.55 -16.95
N PRO A 97 -10.62 -21.80 -17.46
CA PRO A 97 -9.83 -22.16 -18.65
C PRO A 97 -10.10 -21.31 -19.90
N LYS A 98 -11.35 -20.88 -20.10
CA LYS A 98 -11.72 -19.93 -21.18
C LYS A 98 -11.05 -18.56 -21.02
N GLN A 99 -10.95 -18.07 -19.78
CA GLN A 99 -10.29 -16.79 -19.47
C GLN A 99 -8.77 -16.94 -19.62
N ALA A 100 -8.19 -18.03 -19.09
CA ALA A 100 -6.78 -18.34 -19.28
C ALA A 100 -6.39 -18.37 -20.76
N ARG A 101 -7.18 -19.05 -21.61
CA ARG A 101 -6.94 -19.08 -23.07
C ARG A 101 -6.97 -17.68 -23.71
N HIS A 102 -7.83 -16.78 -23.23
CA HIS A 102 -7.90 -15.42 -23.76
C HIS A 102 -6.65 -14.61 -23.37
N ILE A 103 -6.23 -14.72 -22.11
CA ILE A 103 -5.03 -14.08 -21.56
C ILE A 103 -3.77 -14.57 -22.31
N TYR A 104 -3.63 -15.89 -22.51
CA TYR A 104 -2.54 -16.46 -23.30
C TYR A 104 -2.53 -15.97 -24.75
N LYS A 105 -3.70 -15.89 -25.41
CA LYS A 105 -3.79 -15.35 -26.77
C LYS A 105 -3.33 -13.89 -26.87
N GLN A 106 -3.51 -13.12 -25.81
CA GLN A 106 -3.09 -11.72 -25.74
C GLN A 106 -1.65 -11.53 -25.24
N ARG A 107 -0.90 -12.61 -24.96
CA ARG A 107 0.45 -12.57 -24.36
C ARG A 107 0.48 -11.84 -23.00
N LEU A 108 -0.58 -12.02 -22.22
CA LEU A 108 -0.79 -11.44 -20.89
C LEU A 108 -0.59 -12.49 -19.78
N ASP A 109 0.12 -13.58 -20.07
CA ASP A 109 0.35 -14.70 -19.16
C ASP A 109 1.15 -14.30 -17.92
N HIS A 110 2.02 -13.29 -18.02
CA HIS A 110 2.75 -12.73 -16.87
C HIS A 110 1.86 -12.08 -15.80
N PHE A 111 0.58 -11.82 -16.09
CA PHE A 111 -0.38 -11.34 -15.11
C PHE A 111 -0.98 -12.46 -14.26
N ILE A 112 -0.84 -13.71 -14.70
CA ILE A 112 -1.29 -14.86 -13.94
C ILE A 112 -0.32 -15.08 -12.78
N ILE A 113 -0.85 -15.24 -11.57
CA ILE A 113 -0.05 -15.36 -10.36
C ILE A 113 -0.17 -16.76 -9.74
N ASN A 114 1.00 -17.29 -9.38
CA ASN A 114 1.12 -18.58 -8.71
C ASN A 114 0.60 -18.49 -7.27
N ALA A 115 0.09 -19.61 -6.78
CA ALA A 115 -0.55 -19.70 -5.48
C ALA A 115 0.32 -19.26 -4.30
N ASN A 116 1.62 -19.59 -4.33
CA ASN A 116 2.54 -19.19 -3.26
C ASN A 116 2.89 -17.69 -3.31
N GLU A 117 2.97 -17.13 -4.51
CA GLU A 117 3.25 -15.71 -4.72
C GLU A 117 2.08 -14.85 -4.24
N ALA A 118 0.86 -15.22 -4.65
CA ALA A 118 -0.37 -14.52 -4.27
C ALA A 118 -0.55 -14.46 -2.74
N PHE A 119 -0.22 -15.56 -2.05
CA PHE A 119 -0.29 -15.64 -0.59
C PHE A 119 0.63 -14.61 0.08
N HIS A 120 1.92 -14.64 -0.28
CA HIS A 120 2.93 -13.78 0.32
C HIS A 120 2.70 -12.31 0.00
N GLN A 121 2.36 -11.98 -1.25
CA GLN A 121 1.97 -10.63 -1.63
C GLN A 121 0.71 -10.16 -0.92
N GLY A 122 -0.30 -11.02 -0.81
CA GLY A 122 -1.53 -10.71 -0.09
C GLY A 122 -1.28 -10.35 1.37
N ILE A 123 -0.42 -11.10 2.06
CA ILE A 123 -0.02 -10.79 3.44
C ILE A 123 0.78 -9.50 3.52
N SER A 124 1.79 -9.33 2.67
CA SER A 124 2.67 -8.15 2.69
C SER A 124 1.88 -6.86 2.48
N TRP A 125 1.02 -6.82 1.46
CA TRP A 125 0.17 -5.65 1.21
C TRP A 125 -0.92 -5.45 2.26
N PHE A 126 -1.43 -6.52 2.88
CA PHE A 126 -2.35 -6.42 4.02
C PHE A 126 -1.68 -5.75 5.23
N ILE A 127 -0.48 -6.19 5.62
CA ILE A 127 0.29 -5.60 6.73
C ILE A 127 0.52 -4.12 6.47
N ILE A 128 0.89 -3.77 5.24
CA ILE A 128 1.10 -2.38 4.82
C ILE A 128 -0.16 -1.53 4.89
N ALA A 129 -1.30 -2.03 4.42
CA ALA A 129 -2.56 -1.29 4.49
C ALA A 129 -2.97 -1.03 5.95
N VAL A 130 -2.73 -1.99 6.85
CA VAL A 130 -2.94 -1.83 8.29
C VAL A 130 -1.96 -0.81 8.89
N LEU A 131 -0.69 -0.85 8.52
CA LEU A 131 0.32 0.10 8.99
C LEU A 131 -0.01 1.53 8.56
N ILE A 132 -0.39 1.74 7.30
CA ILE A 132 -0.84 3.04 6.78
C ILE A 132 -2.04 3.56 7.58
N LEU A 133 -3.03 2.69 7.84
CA LEU A 133 -4.19 3.06 8.64
C LEU A 133 -3.77 3.50 10.05
N ALA A 134 -2.95 2.72 10.74
CA ALA A 134 -2.48 3.03 12.09
C ALA A 134 -1.69 4.34 12.14
N LEU A 135 -0.77 4.57 11.20
CA LEU A 135 0.01 5.80 11.11
C LEU A 135 -0.88 7.01 10.82
N SER A 136 -1.84 6.89 9.90
CA SER A 136 -2.79 7.98 9.59
C SER A 136 -3.67 8.35 10.79
N ILE A 137 -4.07 7.37 11.61
CA ILE A 137 -4.80 7.62 12.86
C ILE A 137 -3.92 8.37 13.86
N ALA A 138 -2.67 7.93 14.04
CA ALA A 138 -1.73 8.57 14.95
C ALA A 138 -1.48 10.04 14.56
N GLU A 139 -1.28 10.31 13.27
CA GLU A 139 -1.06 11.68 12.77
C GLU A 139 -2.33 12.55 12.77
N PHE A 140 -3.51 11.95 12.64
CA PHE A 140 -4.77 12.68 12.81
C PHE A 140 -5.00 13.08 14.27
N ILE A 141 -4.75 12.17 15.21
CA ILE A 141 -4.87 12.44 16.65
C ILE A 141 -3.84 13.49 17.11
N SER A 142 -2.64 13.49 16.55
CA SER A 142 -1.61 14.50 16.86
C SER A 142 -1.90 15.89 16.26
N GLY A 143 -2.94 16.02 15.44
CA GLY A 143 -3.29 17.27 14.76
C GLY A 143 -2.40 17.61 13.56
N ALA A 144 -1.57 16.67 13.10
CA ALA A 144 -0.65 16.85 11.97
C ALA A 144 -1.29 16.55 10.60
N LEU A 145 -2.52 16.00 10.58
CA LEU A 145 -3.21 15.55 9.37
C LEU A 145 -4.59 16.18 9.21
N SER A 146 -4.88 16.72 8.02
CA SER A 146 -6.21 17.27 7.71
C SER A 146 -7.29 16.20 7.66
N THR A 147 -8.52 16.58 8.03
CA THR A 147 -9.69 15.69 8.00
C THR A 147 -9.95 15.09 6.62
N LEU A 148 -9.72 15.85 5.54
CA LEU A 148 -9.89 15.36 4.17
C LEU A 148 -8.85 14.29 3.84
N ALA A 149 -7.57 14.56 4.10
CA ALA A 149 -6.50 13.59 3.85
C ALA A 149 -6.68 12.33 4.70
N PHE A 150 -7.07 12.49 5.97
CA PHE A 150 -7.40 11.37 6.84
C PHE A 150 -8.58 10.55 6.32
N GLY A 151 -9.71 11.21 5.99
CA GLY A 151 -10.91 10.57 5.46
C GLY A 151 -10.67 9.79 4.17
N PHE A 152 -9.82 10.31 3.28
CA PHE A 152 -9.41 9.60 2.08
C PHE A 152 -8.53 8.38 2.40
N THR A 153 -7.52 8.57 3.25
CA THR A 153 -6.56 7.52 3.64
C THR A 153 -7.28 6.35 4.32
N ILE A 154 -8.15 6.61 5.29
CA ILE A 154 -8.92 5.56 5.97
C ILE A 154 -9.83 4.81 4.99
N SER A 155 -10.51 5.51 4.09
CA SER A 155 -11.41 4.89 3.11
C SER A 155 -10.64 3.93 2.20
N VAL A 156 -9.51 4.38 1.65
CA VAL A 156 -8.62 3.56 0.81
C VAL A 156 -8.11 2.35 1.59
N SER A 157 -7.55 2.56 2.78
CA SER A 157 -6.98 1.47 3.59
C SER A 157 -8.03 0.44 3.99
N THR A 158 -9.22 0.85 4.40
CA THR A 158 -10.30 -0.07 4.76
C THR A 158 -10.73 -0.93 3.57
N VAL A 159 -10.87 -0.34 2.37
CA VAL A 159 -11.20 -1.09 1.16
C VAL A 159 -10.11 -2.10 0.82
N LEU A 160 -8.83 -1.69 0.87
CA LEU A 160 -7.71 -2.58 0.57
C LEU A 160 -7.59 -3.72 1.58
N ILE A 161 -7.70 -3.43 2.89
CA ILE A 161 -7.74 -4.43 3.96
C ILE A 161 -8.84 -5.46 3.68
N PHE A 162 -10.04 -5.00 3.30
CA PHE A 162 -11.14 -5.90 2.94
C PHE A 162 -10.83 -6.78 1.73
N LEU A 163 -10.25 -6.21 0.67
CA LEU A 163 -9.89 -6.97 -0.54
C LEU A 163 -8.82 -8.03 -0.27
N PHE A 164 -7.75 -7.68 0.45
CA PHE A 164 -6.70 -8.62 0.81
C PHE A 164 -7.18 -9.68 1.80
N TRP A 165 -8.01 -9.30 2.77
CA TRP A 165 -8.67 -10.26 3.66
C TRP A 165 -9.48 -11.29 2.87
N ARG A 166 -10.29 -10.84 1.90
CA ARG A 166 -11.07 -11.73 1.03
C ARG A 166 -10.18 -12.66 0.20
N SER A 167 -9.05 -12.14 -0.30
CA SER A 167 -8.07 -12.95 -1.04
C SER A 167 -7.49 -14.06 -0.18
N LEU A 168 -7.02 -13.72 1.03
CA LEU A 168 -6.46 -14.68 1.97
C LEU A 168 -7.49 -15.73 2.41
N GLN A 169 -8.74 -15.34 2.62
CA GLN A 169 -9.81 -16.30 2.93
C GLN A 169 -10.06 -17.30 1.81
N ARG A 170 -9.98 -16.89 0.54
CA ARG A 170 -10.13 -17.81 -0.60
C ARG A 170 -9.01 -18.84 -0.61
N GLU A 171 -7.77 -18.40 -0.39
CA GLU A 171 -6.63 -19.30 -0.34
C GLU A 171 -6.73 -20.32 0.81
N ILE A 172 -7.09 -19.87 2.02
CA ILE A 172 -7.27 -20.77 3.17
C ILE A 172 -8.34 -21.83 2.90
N ARG A 173 -9.40 -21.49 2.15
CA ARG A 173 -10.45 -22.44 1.79
C ARG A 173 -9.98 -23.49 0.79
N LEU A 174 -9.06 -23.17 -0.11
CA LEU A 174 -8.49 -24.12 -1.07
C LEU A 174 -7.56 -25.12 -0.36
N ASP A 175 -6.66 -24.60 0.48
CA ASP A 175 -5.76 -25.44 1.29
C ASP A 175 -6.52 -26.43 2.22
N ARG A 176 -7.78 -26.14 2.57
CA ARG A 176 -8.66 -27.05 3.32
C ARG A 176 -9.37 -28.10 2.47
N LYS A 177 -9.64 -27.83 1.18
CA LYS A 177 -10.31 -28.77 0.28
C LYS A 177 -9.38 -29.84 -0.27
N GLU A 178 -8.08 -29.55 -0.29
CA GLU A 178 -7.03 -30.49 -0.70
C GLU A 178 -6.57 -31.43 0.43
N LYS A 179 -7.14 -31.30 1.63
CA LYS A 179 -6.96 -32.20 2.77
C LYS A 179 -8.16 -33.12 2.92
#